data_AF-A0A838UHT8-F1
#
_entry.id   AF-A0A838UHT8-F1
#
_cell.length_a   1.000
_cell.length_b   1.000
_cell.length_c   1.000
_cell.angle_alpha   90.00
_cell.angle_beta   90.00
_cell.angle_gamma   90.00
#
_symmetry.space_group_name_H-M   'P 1'
#
loop_
_entity.id
_entity.type
_entity.pdbx_description
1 polymer ?
#
loop_
_entity_poly.entity_id
_entity_poly.type
_entity_poly.pdbx_seq_one_letter_code
_entity_poly.pdbx_strand_id
1 'polypeptide(L)' 'MADQEWYTIQELADLLNVSYTKVRNAVATLINIKAVTNRENPQDNRIIQVHKDSLSKVKDAVFGA' A
#
# COMPACT_ATOMS: atom_id res chain seq x y z
N MET A 1 2.75 19.75 4.11
CA MET A 1 2.08 18.50 3.66
C MET A 1 2.20 17.54 4.81
N ALA A 2 1.07 17.04 5.32
CA ALA A 2 1.02 16.28 6.56
C ALA A 2 1.99 15.07 6.52
N ASP A 3 2.70 14.83 7.62
CA ASP A 3 3.50 13.63 7.93
C ASP A 3 2.63 12.35 7.96
N GLN A 4 1.92 12.06 6.87
CA GLN A 4 1.07 10.90 6.78
C GLN A 4 1.95 9.66 6.60
N GLU A 5 2.12 8.92 7.69
CA GLU A 5 2.96 7.71 7.70
C GLU A 5 2.27 6.49 7.12
N TRP A 6 0.96 6.56 6.90
CA TRP A 6 0.13 5.43 6.51
C TRP A 6 -0.75 5.77 5.30
N TYR A 7 -0.65 4.97 4.24
CA TYR A 7 -1.36 5.18 2.99
C TYR A 7 -2.31 4.04 2.72
N THR A 8 -3.56 4.35 2.39
CA THR A 8 -4.53 3.39 1.89
C THR A 8 -4.15 2.91 0.49
N ILE A 9 -4.68 1.76 0.08
CA ILE A 9 -4.49 1.23 -1.28
C ILE A 9 -4.93 2.24 -2.36
N GLN A 10 -5.99 3.03 -2.10
CA GLN A 10 -6.44 4.07 -3.02
C GLN A 10 -5.43 5.21 -3.14
N GLU A 11 -4.91 5.70 -2.02
CA GLU A 11 -3.87 6.74 -2.04
C GLU A 11 -2.59 6.26 -2.71
N LEU A 12 -2.19 5.01 -2.48
CA LEU A 12 -1.06 4.39 -3.18
C LEU A 12 -1.29 4.32 -4.69
N ALA A 13 -2.51 3.99 -5.11
CA ALA A 13 -2.88 3.95 -6.52
C ALA A 13 -2.80 5.34 -7.17
N ASP A 14 -3.27 6.37 -6.47
CA ASP A 14 -3.19 7.76 -6.92
C ASP A 14 -1.73 8.26 -6.98
N LEU A 15 -0.96 8.04 -5.91
CA LEU A 15 0.46 8.42 -5.81
C LEU A 15 1.33 7.78 -6.89
N LEU A 16 1.06 6.51 -7.20
CA LEU A 16 1.80 5.77 -8.21
C LEU A 16 1.18 5.91 -9.61
N ASN A 17 0.06 6.63 -9.75
CA ASN A 17 -0.73 6.79 -10.98
C ASN A 17 -0.98 5.45 -11.70
N VAL A 18 -1.48 4.46 -10.95
CA VAL A 18 -1.72 3.08 -11.40
C VAL A 18 -3.09 2.61 -10.95
N SER A 19 -3.61 1.56 -11.59
CA SER A 19 -4.90 1.00 -11.25
C SER A 19 -4.93 0.45 -9.82
N TYR A 20 -5.99 0.77 -9.07
CA TYR A 20 -6.24 0.25 -7.72
C TYR A 20 -6.06 -1.27 -7.62
N THR A 21 -6.58 -2.03 -8.59
CA THR A 21 -6.45 -3.49 -8.64
C THR A 21 -4.99 -3.95 -8.70
N LYS A 22 -4.13 -3.24 -9.43
CA LYS A 22 -2.70 -3.58 -9.57
C LYS A 22 -1.99 -3.38 -8.23
N VAL A 23 -2.22 -2.23 -7.58
CA VAL A 23 -1.67 -1.94 -6.26
C VAL A 23 -2.21 -2.89 -5.21
N ARG A 24 -3.51 -3.18 -5.22
CA ARG A 24 -4.14 -4.14 -4.31
C ARG A 24 -3.50 -5.52 -4.40
N ASN A 25 -3.28 -6.03 -5.61
CA ASN A 25 -2.62 -7.33 -5.80
C ASN A 25 -1.18 -7.31 -5.31
N ALA A 26 -0.40 -6.26 -5.63
CA ALA A 26 0.97 -6.12 -5.17
C ALA A 26 1.06 -6.04 -3.64
N VAL A 27 0.23 -5.20 -3.01
CA VAL A 27 0.17 -5.07 -1.56
C VAL A 27 -0.27 -6.38 -0.90
N ALA A 28 -1.28 -7.07 -1.44
CA ALA A 28 -1.71 -8.36 -0.92
C ALA A 28 -0.59 -9.41 -0.95
N THR A 29 0.17 -9.50 -2.05
CA THR A 29 1.34 -10.37 -2.14
C THR A 29 2.40 -9.99 -1.10
N LEU A 30 2.69 -8.70 -0.96
CA LEU A 30 3.70 -8.20 -0.02
C LEU A 30 3.30 -8.44 1.45
N ILE A 31 2.02 -8.33 1.79
CA ILE A 31 1.48 -8.66 3.12
C ILE A 31 1.63 -10.16 3.38
N ASN A 32 1.30 -10.99 2.39
CA ASN A 32 1.40 -12.45 2.51
C ASN A 32 2.84 -12.91 2.81
N ILE A 33 3.84 -12.27 2.20
CA ILE A 33 5.26 -12.55 2.48
C ILE A 33 5.84 -11.71 3.63
N LYS A 34 5.02 -10.93 4.35
CA LYS A 34 5.43 -10.02 5.43
C LYS A 34 6.55 -9.05 5.04
N ALA A 35 6.60 -8.66 3.76
CA ALA A 35 7.61 -7.74 3.26
C ALA A 35 7.27 -6.27 3.55
N VAL A 36 6.00 -5.95 3.84
CA VAL A 36 5.54 -4.59 4.13
C VAL A 36 4.89 -4.50 5.50
N THR A 37 4.94 -3.32 6.09
CA THR A 37 4.23 -3.00 7.32
C THR A 37 2.84 -2.49 6.95
N ASN A 38 1.81 -3.23 7.36
CA ASN A 38 0.41 -2.88 7.15
C ASN A 38 -0.34 -2.80 8.48
N ARG A 39 -1.42 -2.03 8.50
CA ARG A 39 -2.38 -1.99 9.61
C ARG A 39 -3.80 -1.85 9.07
N GLU A 40 -4.78 -2.21 9.89
CA GLU A 40 -6.19 -1.87 9.65
C GLU A 40 -6.41 -0.39 9.99
N ASN A 41 -7.25 0.31 9.20
CA ASN A 41 -7.60 1.69 9.48
C ASN A 41 -8.43 1.74 10.78
N PRO A 42 -8.09 2.60 11.76
CA PRO A 42 -8.83 2.71 13.01
C PRO A 42 -10.31 3.11 12.83
N GLN A 43 -10.67 3.74 11.70
CA GLN A 43 -12.05 4.14 11.40
C GLN A 43 -12.84 3.04 10.64
N ASP A 44 -12.14 2.21 9.88
CA ASP A 44 -12.73 1.12 9.10
C ASP A 44 -11.73 -0.04 8.99
N ASN A 45 -11.97 -1.10 9.76
CA ASN A 45 -11.08 -2.25 9.78
C ASN A 45 -10.97 -2.99 8.43
N ARG A 46 -11.86 -2.73 7.48
CA ARG A 46 -11.83 -3.31 6.13
C ARG A 46 -10.81 -2.61 5.24
N ILE A 47 -10.33 -1.43 5.63
CA ILE A 47 -9.35 -0.65 4.88
C ILE A 47 -7.97 -0.97 5.42
N ILE A 48 -7.11 -1.53 4.56
CA ILE A 48 -5.71 -1.75 4.87
C ILE A 48 -4.91 -0.49 4.51
N GLN A 49 -4.11 -0.04 5.47
CA GLN A 49 -3.11 1.01 5.27
C GLN A 49 -1.71 0.40 5.27
N VAL A 50 -0.83 0.93 4.44
CA VAL A 50 0.57 0.54 4.30
C VAL A 50 1.46 1.67 4.79
N HIS A 51 2.51 1.34 5.55
CA HIS A 51 3.45 2.32 6.08
C HIS A 51 4.29 2.98 4.97
N LYS A 52 4.69 4.24 5.16
CA LYS A 52 5.51 5.00 4.20
C LYS A 52 6.84 4.31 3.83
N ASP A 53 7.48 3.63 4.79
CA ASP A 53 8.72 2.87 4.53
C ASP A 53 8.52 1.69 3.58
N SER A 54 7.29 1.19 3.49
CA SER A 54 6.93 0.08 2.61
C SER A 54 6.61 0.53 1.18
N LEU A 55 6.50 1.85 0.93
CA LEU A 55 6.19 2.41 -0.40
C LEU A 55 7.16 1.95 -1.47
N SER A 56 8.47 1.93 -1.16
CA SER A 56 9.48 1.51 -2.13
C SER A 56 9.28 0.06 -2.58
N LYS A 57 8.86 -0.82 -1.67
CA LYS A 57 8.58 -2.23 -1.96
C LYS A 57 7.28 -2.41 -2.74
N VAL A 58 6.25 -1.62 -2.40
CA VAL A 58 4.99 -1.61 -3.17
C VAL A 58 5.24 -1.12 -4.59
N LYS A 59 5.99 -0.04 -4.76
CA LYS A 59 6.38 0.46 -6.07
C LYS A 59 7.13 -0.61 -6.87
N ASP A 60 8.14 -1.25 -6.26
CA ASP A 60 8.88 -2.34 -6.89
C ASP A 60 7.96 -3.50 -7.30
N ALA A 61 7.04 -3.95 -6.45
CA ALA A 61 6.09 -5.01 -6.80
C ALA A 61 5.05 -4.61 -7.88
N VAL A 62 4.72 -3.33 -7.98
CA VAL A 62 3.75 -2.80 -8.97
C VAL A 62 4.39 -2.58 -10.34
N PHE A 63 5.65 -2.14 -10.39
CA PHE A 63 6.37 -1.80 -11.63
C PHE A 63 7.39 -2.87 -12.06
N GLY A 64 7.84 -3.72 -11.14
CA GLY A 64 8.84 -4.77 -11.32
C GLY A 64 8.26 -6.17 -11.53
N ALA A 65 6.96 -6.27 -11.83
CA ALA A 65 6.28 -7.49 -12.26
C ALA A 65 5.80 -7.37 -13.70
#